data_AF-A0AAV6JNX4-F1
#
_entry.id   AF-A0AAV6JNX4-F1
#
_cell.length_a   1.000
_cell.length_b   1.000
_cell.length_c   1.000
_cell.angle_alpha   90.00
_cell.angle_beta   90.00
_cell.angle_gamma   90.00
#
_symmetry.space_group_name_H-M   'P 1'
#
loop_
_entity.id
_entity.type
_entity.pdbx_description
1 polymer ?
#
loop_
_entity_poly.entity_id
_entity_poly.type
_entity_poly.pdbx_seq_one_letter_code
_entity_poly.pdbx_strand_id
1 'polypeptide(L)'
;MWQELAIALDVRTFQRITRLSPCDVELLKKEMTENNAPVSYTGMGVPEKSIRKASLEVILRRLLNFLKPETSVGTVKAINQKILSVLDESGSGRADLGLFFAVLAPICVGTAERRKQVAFDAL
;
A
#
# COMPACT_ATOMS: atom_id res chain seq x y z
N MET A 1 -4.63 -3.50 -26.23
CA MET A 1 -6.02 -3.93 -26.00
C MET A 1 -6.16 -5.19 -25.16
N TRP A 2 -5.80 -6.40 -25.61
CA TRP A 2 -5.99 -7.63 -24.80
C TRP A 2 -5.13 -7.67 -23.52
N GLN A 3 -3.88 -7.22 -23.62
CA GLN A 3 -2.96 -7.20 -22.47
C GLN A 3 -3.40 -6.22 -21.39
N GLU A 4 -3.88 -5.03 -21.76
CA GLU A 4 -4.37 -4.02 -20.81
C GLU A 4 -5.63 -4.52 -20.08
N LEU A 5 -6.53 -5.19 -20.81
CA LEU A 5 -7.71 -5.81 -20.21
C LEU A 5 -7.32 -6.91 -19.21
N ALA A 6 -6.37 -7.78 -19.56
CA ALA A 6 -5.86 -8.81 -18.65
C ALA A 6 -5.26 -8.20 -17.38
N ILE A 7 -4.41 -7.18 -17.52
CA ILE A 7 -3.84 -6.45 -16.39
C ILE A 7 -4.93 -5.81 -15.52
N ALA A 8 -5.95 -5.20 -16.13
CA ALA A 8 -7.06 -4.59 -15.39
C ALA A 8 -7.86 -5.64 -14.59
N LEU A 9 -8.07 -6.83 -15.15
CA LEU A 9 -8.72 -7.95 -14.47
C LEU A 9 -7.87 -8.51 -13.31
N ASP A 10 -6.55 -8.56 -13.49
CA ASP A 10 -5.61 -8.96 -12.42
C ASP A 10 -5.63 -7.96 -11.27
N VAL A 11 -5.58 -6.66 -11.57
CA VAL A 11 -5.72 -5.59 -10.56
C VAL A 11 -7.07 -5.68 -9.84
N ARG A 12 -8.16 -5.93 -10.58
CA ARG A 12 -9.50 -6.09 -9.99
C ARG A 12 -9.59 -7.32 -9.09
N THR A 13 -8.95 -8.41 -9.48
CA THR A 13 -8.86 -9.64 -8.68
C THR A 13 -8.06 -9.38 -7.41
N PHE A 14 -6.94 -8.67 -7.54
CA PHE A 14 -6.11 -8.27 -6.42
C PHE A 14 -6.86 -7.38 -5.41
N GLN A 15 -7.61 -6.38 -5.89
CA GLN A 15 -8.48 -5.55 -5.05
C GLN A 15 -9.47 -6.37 -4.21
N ARG A 16 -10.06 -7.42 -4.81
CA ARG A 16 -11.02 -8.29 -4.13
C ARG A 16 -10.35 -9.15 -3.07
N ILE A 17 -9.20 -9.75 -3.40
CA ILE A 17 -8.46 -10.63 -2.48
C ILE A 17 -7.93 -9.84 -1.28
N THR A 18 -7.38 -8.65 -1.53
CA THR A 18 -6.88 -7.77 -0.47
C THR A 18 -7.98 -7.01 0.25
N ARG A 19 -9.23 -7.04 -0.22
CA ARG A 19 -10.34 -6.28 0.36
C ARG A 19 -10.01 -4.80 0.54
N LEU A 20 -9.15 -4.26 -0.33
CA LEU A 20 -8.83 -2.83 -0.37
C LEU A 20 -9.89 -2.03 -1.12
N SER A 21 -10.84 -2.70 -1.77
CA SER A 21 -11.95 -2.04 -2.47
C SER A 21 -12.79 -1.08 -1.62
N PRO A 22 -12.94 -1.25 -0.29
CA PRO A 22 -13.61 -0.27 0.57
C PRO A 22 -12.62 0.69 1.27
N CYS A 23 -11.31 0.49 1.12
CA CYS A 23 -10.31 1.37 1.73
C CYS A 23 -10.36 2.73 1.04
N ASP A 24 -10.75 3.76 1.78
CA ASP A 24 -10.82 5.12 1.27
C ASP A 24 -9.42 5.67 0.98
N VAL A 25 -9.24 6.25 -0.21
CA VAL A 25 -7.99 6.92 -0.59
C VAL A 25 -7.69 8.13 0.32
N GLU A 26 -8.70 8.77 0.91
CA GLU A 26 -8.47 9.84 1.89
C GLU A 26 -7.90 9.30 3.21
N LEU A 27 -8.29 8.09 3.62
CA LEU A 27 -7.69 7.44 4.79
C LEU A 27 -6.22 7.09 4.51
N LEU A 28 -5.93 6.65 3.28
CA LEU A 28 -4.55 6.42 2.83
C LEU A 28 -3.73 7.71 2.88
N LYS A 29 -4.28 8.81 2.35
CA LYS A 29 -3.64 10.13 2.39
C LYS A 29 -3.37 10.58 3.82
N LYS A 30 -4.33 10.40 4.72
CA LYS A 30 -4.20 10.72 6.14
C LYS A 30 -3.06 9.95 6.80
N GLU A 31 -3.00 8.63 6.61
CA GLU A 31 -1.90 7.80 7.11
C GLU A 31 -0.56 8.15 6.48
N MET A 32 -0.52 8.72 5.27
CA MET A 32 0.71 9.20 4.67
C MET A 32 1.22 10.49 5.33
N THR A 33 0.31 11.41 5.70
CA THR A 33 0.66 12.73 6.24
C THR A 33 0.84 12.75 7.75
N GLU A 34 0.07 11.97 8.50
CA GLU A 34 0.00 12.07 9.97
C GLU A 34 0.77 10.96 10.72
N ASN A 35 1.32 9.99 10.00
CA ASN A 35 1.93 8.83 10.62
C ASN A 35 3.36 9.09 11.07
N ASN A 36 3.60 8.91 12.37
CA ASN A 36 4.92 9.01 12.99
C ASN A 36 5.73 7.70 12.87
N ALA A 37 5.71 7.08 11.69
CA ALA A 37 6.42 5.83 11.47
C ALA A 37 7.93 6.02 11.67
N PRO A 38 8.62 5.08 12.33
CA PRO A 38 10.07 5.12 12.44
C PRO A 38 10.68 4.80 11.07
N VAL A 39 10.86 5.84 10.27
CA VAL A 39 11.48 5.78 8.95
C VAL A 39 12.98 5.98 9.10
N SER A 40 13.76 5.19 8.37
CA SER A 40 15.21 5.39 8.23
C SER A 40 15.48 6.04 6.88
N TYR A 41 16.31 7.07 6.88
CA TYR A 41 16.78 7.74 5.66
C TYR A 41 18.18 7.20 5.35
N THR A 42 18.35 6.58 4.19
CA THR A 42 19.66 6.08 3.73
C THR A 42 20.10 6.84 2.47
N GLY A 43 21.17 7.62 2.58
CA GLY A 43 22.15 7.92 1.51
C GLY A 43 21.77 8.81 0.32
N MET A 44 22.57 9.89 0.13
CA MET A 44 22.84 10.65 -1.11
C MET A 44 21.70 10.85 -2.14
N GLY A 45 20.85 11.84 -1.89
CA GLY A 45 20.19 12.60 -2.98
C GLY A 45 18.70 12.36 -3.17
N VAL A 46 18.15 11.22 -2.73
CA VAL A 46 16.69 10.99 -2.67
C VAL A 46 16.35 10.40 -1.30
N PRO A 47 15.45 11.01 -0.52
CA PRO A 47 15.05 10.44 0.77
C PRO A 47 14.21 9.17 0.55
N GLU A 48 14.86 8.03 0.34
CA GLU A 48 14.18 6.73 0.44
C GLU A 48 13.70 6.56 1.89
N LYS A 49 12.39 6.69 2.08
CA LYS A 49 11.74 6.56 3.38
C LYS A 49 11.58 5.08 3.68
N SER A 50 12.66 4.41 4.03
CA SER A 50 12.65 2.97 4.31
C SER A 50 12.04 2.67 5.68
N ILE A 51 11.10 1.73 5.75
CA ILE A 51 10.43 1.28 6.98
C ILE A 51 10.55 -0.25 7.16
N ARG A 52 10.61 -0.73 8.40
CA ARG A 52 10.50 -2.17 8.69
C ARG A 52 9.10 -2.69 8.36
N LYS A 53 9.01 -3.88 7.75
CA LYS A 53 7.72 -4.53 7.44
C LYS A 53 6.79 -4.64 8.66
N ALA A 54 7.33 -4.96 9.83
CA ALA A 54 6.55 -5.03 11.08
C ALA A 54 5.88 -3.70 11.44
N SER A 55 6.57 -2.56 11.27
CA SER A 55 5.98 -1.25 11.51
C SER A 55 4.93 -0.91 10.46
N LEU A 56 5.14 -1.34 9.22
CA LEU A 56 4.21 -1.14 8.11
C LEU A 56 2.92 -1.96 8.26
N GLU A 57 2.98 -3.15 8.86
CA GLU A 57 1.78 -3.92 9.22
C GLU A 57 0.87 -3.16 10.21
N VAL A 58 1.43 -2.32 11.08
CA VAL A 58 0.62 -1.47 11.98
C VAL A 58 -0.16 -0.43 11.18
N ILE A 59 0.46 0.15 10.14
CA ILE A 59 -0.19 1.07 9.20
C ILE A 59 -1.34 0.35 8.48
N LEU A 60 -1.07 -0.85 7.96
CA LEU A 60 -2.09 -1.68 7.30
C LEU A 60 -3.28 -1.96 8.22
N ARG A 61 -3.04 -2.28 9.50
CA ARG A 61 -4.14 -2.50 10.46
C ARG A 61 -5.00 -1.25 10.66
N ARG A 62 -4.42 -0.05 10.63
CA ARG A 62 -5.18 1.20 10.70
C ARG A 62 -5.99 1.46 9.43
N LEU A 63 -5.39 1.26 8.25
CA LEU A 63 -6.09 1.38 6.97
C LEU A 63 -7.25 0.39 6.83
N LEU A 64 -7.12 -0.78 7.46
CA LEU A 64 -8.07 -1.88 7.40
C LEU A 64 -8.95 -2.01 8.64
N ASN A 65 -9.05 -0.95 9.46
CA ASN A 65 -9.79 -0.98 10.73
C ASN A 65 -11.30 -1.28 10.57
N PHE A 66 -11.83 -1.13 9.36
CA PHE A 66 -13.21 -1.46 9.00
C PHE A 66 -13.44 -2.97 8.83
N LEU A 67 -12.37 -3.77 8.69
CA LEU A 67 -12.46 -5.22 8.59
C LEU A 67 -12.58 -5.86 9.98
N LYS A 68 -13.37 -6.93 10.08
CA LYS A 68 -13.39 -7.77 11.28
C LYS A 68 -12.01 -8.39 11.54
N PRO A 69 -11.60 -8.62 12.80
CA PRO A 69 -10.26 -9.12 13.14
C PRO A 69 -9.83 -10.37 12.37
N GLU A 70 -10.73 -11.35 12.24
CA GLU A 70 -10.50 -12.60 11.52
C GLU A 70 -10.23 -12.38 10.02
N THR A 71 -10.84 -11.35 9.44
CA THR A 71 -10.67 -10.99 8.02
C THR A 71 -9.41 -10.14 7.82
N SER A 72 -9.10 -9.27 8.78
CA SER A 72 -7.93 -8.40 8.74
C SER A 72 -6.62 -9.20 8.60
N VAL A 73 -6.47 -10.29 9.37
CA VAL A 73 -5.29 -11.16 9.30
C VAL A 73 -5.09 -11.75 7.89
N GLY A 74 -6.15 -12.28 7.28
CA GLY A 74 -6.11 -12.83 5.93
C GLY A 74 -5.76 -11.79 4.88
N THR A 75 -6.34 -10.59 5.00
CA THR A 75 -6.02 -9.46 4.12
C THR A 75 -4.56 -9.03 4.25
N VAL A 76 -4.06 -8.82 5.47
CA VAL A 76 -2.67 -8.39 5.70
C VAL A 76 -1.71 -9.43 5.12
N LYS A 77 -1.99 -10.72 5.29
CA LYS A 77 -1.20 -11.80 4.68
C LYS A 77 -1.17 -11.70 3.14
N ALA A 78 -2.32 -11.44 2.50
CA ALA A 78 -2.39 -11.28 1.05
C ALA A 78 -1.60 -10.07 0.54
N ILE A 79 -1.69 -8.94 1.26
CA ILE A 79 -0.91 -7.72 0.95
C ILE A 79 0.59 -7.99 1.11
N ASN A 80 1.00 -8.64 2.20
CA ASN A 80 2.39 -9.01 2.43
C ASN A 80 2.94 -9.88 1.29
N GLN A 81 2.18 -10.86 0.82
CA GLN A 81 2.60 -11.79 -0.23
C GLN A 81 2.65 -11.18 -1.64
N LYS A 82 1.87 -10.13 -1.91
CA LYS A 82 1.70 -9.60 -3.27
C LYS A 82 2.30 -8.21 -3.48
N ILE A 83 2.38 -7.39 -2.42
CA ILE A 83 2.98 -6.06 -2.46
C ILE A 83 4.33 -6.08 -1.76
N LEU A 84 4.38 -6.47 -0.48
CA LEU A 84 5.62 -6.33 0.30
C LEU A 84 6.72 -7.31 -0.09
N SER A 85 6.39 -8.39 -0.78
CA SER A 85 7.37 -9.28 -1.41
C SER A 85 8.05 -8.62 -2.62
N VAL A 86 7.31 -7.80 -3.37
CA VAL A 86 7.82 -7.04 -4.52
C VAL A 86 8.62 -5.82 -4.04
N LEU A 87 8.15 -5.14 -2.99
CA LEU A 87 8.85 -3.96 -2.42
C LEU A 87 10.11 -4.30 -1.62
N ASP A 88 10.35 -5.58 -1.33
CA ASP A 88 11.50 -6.08 -0.58
C ASP A 88 12.07 -7.30 -1.31
N GLU A 89 12.41 -7.11 -2.58
CA GLU A 89 12.96 -8.16 -3.45
C GLU A 89 14.23 -8.80 -2.84
N SER A 90 15.03 -8.01 -2.13
CA SER A 90 16.25 -8.47 -1.45
C SER A 90 15.99 -9.25 -0.15
N GLY A 91 14.75 -9.27 0.35
CA GLY A 91 14.40 -9.94 1.62
C GLY A 91 14.98 -9.26 2.86
N SER A 92 15.30 -7.97 2.78
CA SER A 92 15.86 -7.15 3.87
C SER A 92 14.93 -6.99 5.08
N GLY A 93 13.64 -7.30 4.91
CA GLY A 93 12.60 -7.04 5.92
C GLY A 93 12.16 -5.57 5.96
N ARG A 94 12.54 -4.78 4.95
CA ARG A 94 12.21 -3.36 4.82
C ARG A 94 11.54 -3.08 3.49
N ALA A 95 10.81 -1.97 3.41
CA ALA A 95 10.19 -1.51 2.18
C ALA A 95 10.28 0.02 2.11
N ASP A 96 10.28 0.58 0.91
CA ASP A 96 10.08 2.02 0.73
C ASP A 96 8.61 2.37 1.05
N LEU A 97 8.43 3.29 2.00
CA LEU A 97 7.12 3.68 2.48
C LEU A 97 6.34 4.51 1.46
N GLY A 98 7.03 5.34 0.66
CA GLY A 98 6.40 6.14 -0.40
C GLY A 98 5.87 5.24 -1.50
N LEU A 99 6.70 4.31 -1.98
CA LEU A 99 6.32 3.33 -2.99
C LEU A 99 5.18 2.42 -2.51
N PHE A 100 5.15 2.06 -1.23
CA PHE A 100 4.04 1.34 -0.63
C PHE A 100 2.71 2.10 -0.75
N PHE A 101 2.67 3.39 -0.37
CA PHE A 101 1.47 4.21 -0.51
C PHE A 101 1.09 4.43 -1.98
N ALA A 102 2.08 4.66 -2.85
CA ALA A 102 1.87 4.83 -4.28
C ALA A 102 1.22 3.60 -4.95
N VAL A 103 1.60 2.39 -4.53
CA VAL A 103 1.00 1.14 -5.02
C VAL A 103 -0.41 0.92 -4.47
N LEU A 104 -0.70 1.35 -3.24
CA LEU A 104 -2.03 1.20 -2.63
C LEU A 104 -3.06 2.20 -3.17
N ALA A 105 -2.68 3.44 -3.47
CA ALA A 105 -3.64 4.48 -3.85
C ALA A 105 -4.52 4.12 -5.07
N PRO A 106 -4.00 3.53 -6.16
CA PRO A 106 -4.81 3.13 -7.31
C PRO A 106 -5.84 2.04 -7.01
N ILE A 107 -5.62 1.23 -5.97
CA ILE A 107 -6.47 0.09 -5.63
C ILE A 107 -7.51 0.38 -4.54
N CYS A 108 -7.41 1.53 -3.87
CA CYS A 108 -8.40 2.08 -2.97
C CYS A 108 -9.69 2.54 -3.69
N VAL A 109 -10.71 2.90 -2.92
CA VAL A 109 -11.91 3.60 -3.42
C VAL A 109 -11.65 5.11 -3.49
N GLY A 110 -12.26 5.76 -4.47
CA GLY A 110 -12.12 7.20 -4.72
C GLY A 110 -12.19 7.50 -6.22
N THR A 111 -12.29 8.78 -6.57
CA THR A 111 -12.25 9.18 -7.99
C THR A 111 -10.91 8.79 -8.61
N ALA A 112 -10.89 8.53 -9.91
CA ALA A 112 -9.64 8.19 -10.61
C ALA A 112 -8.59 9.31 -10.44
N GLU A 113 -9.04 10.56 -10.52
CA GLU A 113 -8.19 11.73 -10.33
C GLU A 113 -7.57 11.76 -8.94
N ARG A 114 -8.38 11.55 -7.90
CA ARG A 114 -7.88 11.59 -6.53
C ARG A 114 -6.89 10.45 -6.24
N ARG A 115 -7.16 9.25 -6.74
CA ARG A 115 -6.24 8.11 -6.61
C ARG A 115 -4.89 8.36 -7.27
N LYS A 116 -4.87 8.98 -8.46
CA LYS A 116 -3.63 9.38 -9.14
C LYS A 116 -2.88 10.44 -8.35
N GLN A 117 -3.58 11.46 -7.85
CA GLN A 117 -2.97 12.51 -7.06
C GLN A 117 -2.31 11.96 -5.80
N VAL A 118 -3.00 11.12 -5.03
CA VAL A 118 -2.44 10.52 -3.80
C VAL A 118 -1.27 9.59 -4.12
N ALA A 119 -1.32 8.85 -5.23
CA ALA A 119 -0.18 8.04 -5.67
C ALA A 119 1.04 8.89 -6.03
N PHE A 120 0.83 10.04 -6.67
CA PHE A 120 1.89 10.99 -7.02
C PHE A 120 2.46 11.69 -5.78
N ASP A 121 1.61 12.16 -4.88
CA ASP A 121 1.99 12.82 -3.62
C ASP A 121 2.84 11.90 -2.70
N ALA A 122 2.79 10.58 -2.91
CA ALA A 122 3.51 9.59 -2.12
C ALA A 122 4.98 9.39 -2.54
N LEU A 123 5.36 9.84 -3.75
CA LEU A 123 6.69 9.72 -4.33
C LEU A 123 7.47 11.03 -4.22
#